data_AF-A0AAV2I4J1-F1
#
_entry.id   AF-A0AAV2I4J1-F1
#
_cell.length_a   1.000
_cell.length_b   1.000
_cell.length_c   1.000
_cell.angle_alpha   90.00
_cell.angle_beta   90.00
_cell.angle_gamma   90.00
#
_symmetry.space_group_name_H-M   'P 1'
#
loop_
_entity.id
_entity.type
_entity.pdbx_description
1 polymer ?
#
loop_
_entity_poly.entity_id
_entity_poly.type
_entity_poly.pdbx_seq_one_letter_code
_entity_poly.pdbx_strand_id
1 'polypeptide(L)'
;MSEQKRISHGRLQPNHEQAIMMQYMYLKEELEAKYIVDSLLTHRVLDQDDKDEVLSARTRKDRTEILLNKILHAGPGDAFTIFLEALESNKYEHIAQKLKEHIYSTQHIGNVKPSLL
;
A
#
# COMPACT_ATOMS: atom_id res chain seq x y z
N MET A 1 3.53 19.47 -24.36
CA MET A 1 2.74 19.27 -23.13
C MET A 1 2.41 17.79 -23.09
N SER A 2 3.04 17.04 -22.19
CA SER A 2 2.96 15.59 -22.18
C SER A 2 1.60 15.16 -21.66
N GLU A 3 0.89 14.34 -22.42
CA GLU A 3 -0.38 13.75 -22.02
C GLU A 3 -0.12 12.71 -20.92
N GLN A 4 -0.44 13.07 -19.68
CA GLN A 4 -0.35 12.16 -18.53
C GLN A 4 -1.34 11.00 -18.79
N LYS A 5 -0.81 9.82 -19.12
CA LYS A 5 -1.59 8.58 -19.27
C LYS A 5 -2.40 8.37 -17.97
N ARG A 6 -3.74 8.39 -18.09
CA ARG A 6 -4.69 8.35 -16.96
C ARG A 6 -4.36 7.23 -15.98
N ILE A 7 -4.19 7.60 -14.71
CA ILE A 7 -4.17 6.65 -13.59
C ILE A 7 -5.52 5.94 -13.53
N SER A 8 -5.53 4.63 -13.31
CA SER A 8 -6.76 3.88 -13.12
C SER A 8 -7.34 4.21 -11.75
N HIS A 9 -8.25 5.17 -11.65
CA HIS A 9 -8.98 5.40 -10.40
C HIS A 9 -10.05 4.32 -10.22
N GLY A 10 -10.07 3.67 -9.06
CA GLY A 10 -11.04 2.61 -8.77
C GLY A 10 -10.78 1.88 -7.46
N ARG A 11 -11.62 0.90 -7.12
CA ARG A 11 -11.43 0.09 -5.92
C ARG A 11 -10.28 -0.91 -6.13
N LEU A 12 -9.42 -1.05 -5.12
CA LEU A 12 -8.38 -2.07 -5.07
C LEU A 12 -9.01 -3.49 -5.12
N GLN A 13 -8.22 -4.52 -5.45
CA GLN A 13 -8.72 -5.90 -5.39
C GLN A 13 -9.20 -6.24 -3.97
N PRO A 14 -10.32 -6.96 -3.77
CA PRO A 14 -10.95 -7.13 -2.46
C PRO A 14 -10.04 -7.74 -1.38
N ASN A 15 -9.20 -8.72 -1.75
CA ASN A 15 -8.22 -9.34 -0.86
C ASN A 15 -7.11 -8.36 -0.42
N HIS A 16 -6.65 -7.50 -1.32
CA HIS A 16 -5.66 -6.46 -1.04
C HIS A 16 -6.25 -5.35 -0.17
N GLU A 17 -7.48 -4.92 -0.47
CA GLU A 17 -8.25 -3.97 0.34
C GLU A 17 -8.43 -4.51 1.77
N GLN A 18 -8.86 -5.75 1.91
CA GLN A 18 -9.04 -6.39 3.21
C GLN A 18 -7.72 -6.48 4.00
N ALA A 19 -6.60 -6.78 3.34
CA ALA A 19 -5.29 -6.82 3.99
C ALA A 19 -4.88 -5.45 4.56
N ILE A 20 -5.11 -4.37 3.82
CA ILE A 20 -4.87 -3.01 4.31
C ILE A 20 -5.81 -2.69 5.47
N MET A 21 -7.11 -2.96 5.32
CA MET A 21 -8.13 -2.64 6.34
C MET A 21 -7.88 -3.37 7.66
N MET A 22 -7.57 -4.66 7.62
CA MET A 22 -7.33 -5.46 8.82
C MET A 22 -6.06 -5.05 9.57
N GLN A 23 -5.09 -4.46 8.86
CA GLN A 23 -3.83 -3.98 9.45
C GLN A 23 -3.78 -2.46 9.59
N TYR A 24 -4.89 -1.75 9.36
CA TYR A 24 -4.89 -0.29 9.18
C TYR A 24 -4.28 0.47 10.38
N MET A 25 -4.65 0.09 11.60
CA MET A 25 -4.09 0.71 12.82
C MET A 25 -2.59 0.42 12.96
N TYR A 26 -2.17 -0.82 12.70
CA TYR A 26 -0.77 -1.19 12.73
C TYR A 26 0.06 -0.40 11.69
N LEU A 27 -0.46 -0.27 10.47
CA LEU A 27 0.18 0.53 9.42
C LEU A 27 0.33 1.99 9.85
N LYS A 28 -0.71 2.61 10.43
CA LYS A 28 -0.63 3.99 10.93
C LYS A 28 0.40 4.19 12.03
N GLU A 29 0.64 3.18 12.87
CA GLU A 29 1.66 3.25 13.92
C GLU A 29 3.08 3.07 13.37
N GLU A 30 3.30 2.11 12.48
CA GLU A 30 4.66 1.69 12.08
C GLU A 30 5.18 2.37 10.81
N LEU A 31 4.30 2.80 9.90
CA LEU A 31 4.69 3.36 8.62
C LEU A 31 4.84 4.89 8.68
N GLU A 32 5.88 5.39 8.03
CA GLU A 32 6.05 6.81 7.71
C GLU A 32 5.99 6.99 6.19
N ALA A 33 4.83 7.45 5.71
CA ALA A 33 4.52 7.58 4.28
C ALA A 33 5.52 8.43 3.48
N LYS A 34 6.15 9.44 4.10
CA LYS A 34 7.08 10.32 3.40
C LYS A 34 8.28 9.58 2.77
N TYR A 35 8.63 8.40 3.29
CA TYR A 35 9.75 7.61 2.79
C TYR A 35 9.40 6.73 1.59
N ILE A 36 8.12 6.49 1.32
CA ILE A 36 7.69 5.60 0.24
C ILE A 36 6.87 6.30 -0.85
N VAL A 37 6.34 7.50 -0.58
CA VAL A 37 5.48 8.26 -1.50
C VAL A 37 6.16 8.53 -2.85
N ASP A 38 7.47 8.78 -2.86
CA ASP A 38 8.25 9.00 -4.09
C ASP A 38 8.33 7.73 -4.97
N SER A 39 8.45 6.56 -4.36
CA SER A 39 8.45 5.29 -5.08
C SER A 39 7.08 5.05 -5.73
N LEU A 40 6.01 5.33 -5.00
CA LEU A 40 4.64 5.16 -5.49
C LEU A 40 4.29 6.14 -6.62
N LEU A 41 4.79 7.38 -6.56
CA LEU A 41 4.71 8.35 -7.66
C LEU A 41 5.49 7.87 -8.90
N THR A 42 6.72 7.40 -8.70
CA THR A 42 7.59 6.92 -9.79
C THR A 42 6.92 5.78 -10.57
N HIS A 43 6.23 4.89 -9.87
CA HIS A 43 5.50 3.76 -10.44
C HIS A 43 4.06 4.10 -10.84
N ARG A 44 3.65 5.37 -10.74
CA ARG A 44 2.32 5.87 -11.14
C ARG A 44 1.15 5.23 -10.38
N VAL A 45 1.39 4.79 -9.15
CA VAL A 45 0.33 4.43 -8.20
C VAL A 45 -0.33 5.71 -7.66
N LEU A 46 0.46 6.77 -7.51
CA LEU A 46 0.05 8.11 -7.13
C LEU A 46 0.40 9.09 -8.24
N ASP A 47 -0.31 10.21 -8.29
CA ASP A 47 0.14 11.40 -9.03
C ASP A 47 0.84 12.42 -8.11
N GLN A 48 1.21 13.57 -8.70
CA GLN A 48 1.91 14.63 -8.00
C GLN A 48 1.00 15.29 -6.94
N ASP A 49 -0.30 15.43 -7.22
CA ASP A 49 -1.25 16.06 -6.29
C ASP A 49 -1.45 15.14 -5.07
N ASP A 50 -1.54 13.83 -5.27
CA ASP A 50 -1.58 12.83 -4.21
C ASP A 50 -0.33 12.90 -3.31
N LYS A 51 0.86 13.02 -3.93
CA LYS A 51 2.12 13.16 -3.19
C LYS A 51 2.12 14.44 -2.36
N ASP A 52 1.72 15.56 -2.95
CA ASP A 52 1.71 16.85 -2.27
C ASP A 52 0.71 16.84 -1.10
N GLU A 53 -0.46 16.20 -1.27
CA GLU A 53 -1.43 16.00 -0.20
C GLU A 53 -0.82 15.19 0.95
N VAL A 54 -0.18 14.05 0.66
CA VAL A 54 0.50 13.22 1.66
C VAL A 54 1.59 14.02 2.39
N LEU A 55 2.42 14.79 1.69
CA LEU A 55 3.51 15.54 2.31
C LEU A 55 3.05 16.77 3.09
N SER A 56 1.87 17.31 2.77
CA SER A 56 1.28 18.45 3.47
C SER A 56 0.79 18.10 4.89
N ALA A 57 0.49 16.83 5.16
CA ALA A 57 -0.04 16.40 6.45
C ALA A 57 0.99 16.52 7.59
N ARG A 58 0.52 17.06 8.72
CA ARG A 58 1.38 17.46 9.85
C ARG A 58 2.02 16.26 10.56
N THR A 59 1.25 15.23 10.86
CA THR A 59 1.72 14.09 11.66
C THR A 59 2.03 12.87 10.80
N ARG A 60 2.93 11.99 11.27
CA ARG A 60 3.22 10.70 10.61
C ARG A 60 1.94 9.92 10.34
N LYS A 61 1.06 9.85 11.34
CA LYS A 61 -0.19 9.08 11.27
C LYS A 61 -1.13 9.64 10.19
N ASP A 62 -1.24 10.96 10.09
CA ASP A 62 -2.10 11.61 9.08
C ASP A 62 -1.55 11.38 7.67
N ARG A 63 -0.23 11.49 7.47
CA ARG A 63 0.40 11.20 6.16
C ARG A 63 0.15 9.76 5.73
N THR A 64 0.33 8.82 6.66
CA THR A 64 0.08 7.40 6.42
C THR A 64 -1.39 7.14 6.13
N GLU A 65 -2.32 7.75 6.87
CA GLU A 65 -3.76 7.64 6.60
C GLU A 65 -4.15 8.15 5.21
N ILE A 66 -3.66 9.33 4.81
CA ILE A 66 -3.89 9.86 3.46
C ILE A 66 -3.34 8.87 2.43
N LEU A 67 -2.10 8.41 2.60
CA LEU A 67 -1.48 7.47 1.68
C LEU A 67 -2.30 6.17 1.53
N LEU A 68 -2.71 5.56 2.64
CA LEU A 68 -3.51 4.33 2.61
C LEU A 68 -4.83 4.55 1.88
N ASN A 69 -5.50 5.69 2.13
CA ASN A 69 -6.71 6.06 1.39
C ASN A 69 -6.44 6.16 -0.11
N LYS A 70 -5.32 6.74 -0.55
CA LYS A 70 -4.97 6.78 -1.98
C LYS A 70 -4.77 5.38 -2.56
N ILE A 71 -4.03 4.50 -1.87
CA ILE A 71 -3.78 3.12 -2.32
C ILE A 71 -5.08 2.32 -2.47
N LEU A 72 -6.02 2.47 -1.53
CA LEU A 72 -7.33 1.81 -1.59
C LEU A 72 -8.17 2.22 -2.81
N HIS A 73 -7.90 3.42 -3.36
CA HIS A 73 -8.59 4.00 -4.51
C HIS A 73 -7.73 4.04 -5.79
N ALA A 74 -6.56 3.38 -5.78
CA ALA A 74 -5.63 3.33 -6.91
C ALA A 74 -6.06 2.36 -8.03
N GLY A 75 -7.24 1.75 -7.90
CA GLY A 75 -7.80 0.84 -8.89
C GLY A 75 -7.29 -0.60 -8.78
N PRO A 76 -7.90 -1.51 -9.55
CA PRO A 76 -7.40 -2.87 -9.69
C PRO A 76 -6.11 -2.86 -10.53
N GLY A 77 -5.15 -3.72 -10.17
CA GLY A 77 -3.88 -3.84 -10.88
C GLY A 77 -2.72 -4.03 -9.90
N ASP A 78 -1.55 -3.51 -10.29
CA ASP A 78 -0.30 -3.74 -9.57
C ASP A 78 -0.07 -2.78 -8.39
N ALA A 79 -1.02 -1.87 -8.11
CA ALA A 79 -0.88 -0.84 -7.07
C ALA A 79 -0.49 -1.43 -5.70
N PHE A 80 -1.10 -2.56 -5.33
CA PHE A 80 -0.76 -3.24 -4.07
C PHE A 80 0.62 -3.91 -4.11
N THR A 81 0.98 -4.55 -5.22
CA THR A 81 2.31 -5.16 -5.40
C THR A 81 3.41 -4.11 -5.33
N ILE A 82 3.22 -3.00 -6.04
CA ILE A 82 4.14 -1.86 -6.03
C ILE A 82 4.22 -1.23 -4.63
N PHE A 83 3.11 -1.19 -3.88
CA PHE A 83 3.14 -0.77 -2.48
C PHE A 83 3.99 -1.69 -1.60
N LEU A 84 3.89 -3.01 -1.77
CA LEU A 84 4.75 -3.96 -1.07
C LEU A 84 6.22 -3.78 -1.45
N GLU A 85 6.54 -3.62 -2.73
CA GLU A 85 7.91 -3.37 -3.21
C GLU A 85 8.48 -2.06 -2.68
N ALA A 86 7.65 -1.01 -2.60
CA ALA A 86 8.03 0.27 -2.01
C ALA A 86 8.31 0.15 -0.52
N LEU A 87 7.55 -0.67 0.23
CA LEU A 87 7.83 -0.96 1.63
C LEU A 87 9.17 -1.69 1.78
N GLU A 88 9.39 -2.75 1.00
CA GLU A 88 10.61 -3.56 1.05
C GLU A 88 11.86 -2.73 0.71
N SER A 89 11.77 -1.89 -0.33
CA SER A 89 12.88 -1.03 -0.75
C SER A 89 13.22 0.07 0.25
N ASN A 90 12.33 0.35 1.22
CA ASN A 90 12.47 1.43 2.20
C ASN A 90 12.56 0.93 3.65
N LYS A 91 13.06 -0.29 3.86
CA LYS A 91 13.32 -0.87 5.20
C LYS A 91 12.05 -1.16 6.02
N TYR A 92 10.93 -1.39 5.33
CA TYR A 92 9.65 -1.79 5.91
C TYR A 92 9.28 -3.23 5.54
N GLU A 93 10.28 -4.12 5.45
CA GLU A 93 10.11 -5.53 5.09
C GLU A 93 9.16 -6.24 6.07
N HIS A 94 9.23 -5.90 7.35
CA HIS A 94 8.33 -6.42 8.39
C HIS A 94 6.86 -6.04 8.15
N ILE A 95 6.59 -4.84 7.64
CA ILE A 95 5.23 -4.40 7.28
C ILE A 95 4.76 -5.15 6.03
N ALA A 96 5.61 -5.23 5.01
CA ALA A 96 5.30 -5.95 3.77
C ALA A 96 5.00 -7.42 4.05
N GLN A 97 5.81 -8.08 4.89
CA GLN A 97 5.61 -9.46 5.31
C GLN A 97 4.27 -9.65 6.02
N LYS A 98 3.93 -8.77 6.97
CA LYS A 98 2.65 -8.86 7.70
C LYS A 98 1.43 -8.74 6.77
N LEU A 99 1.51 -7.87 5.77
CA LEU A 99 0.46 -7.74 4.75
C LEU A 99 0.36 -8.98 3.87
N LYS A 100 1.51 -9.54 3.44
CA LYS A 100 1.58 -10.79 2.66
C LYS A 100 0.98 -11.97 3.43
N GLU A 101 1.35 -12.14 4.71
CA GLU A 101 0.81 -13.19 5.58
C GLU A 101 -0.71 -13.13 5.70
N HIS A 102 -1.30 -11.92 5.76
CA HIS A 102 -2.74 -11.76 5.78
C HIS A 102 -3.40 -12.24 4.48
N ILE A 103 -2.78 -11.96 3.33
CA ILE A 103 -3.26 -12.44 2.03
C ILE A 103 -3.16 -13.96 1.94
N TYR A 104 -2.02 -14.55 2.29
CA TYR A 104 -1.89 -16.01 2.25
C TYR A 104 -2.82 -16.72 3.23
N SER A 105 -3.02 -16.17 4.43
CA SER A 105 -3.98 -16.71 5.41
C SER A 105 -5.43 -16.68 4.91
N THR A 106 -5.83 -15.59 4.24
CA THR A 106 -7.18 -15.45 3.67
C THR A 106 -7.40 -16.30 2.41
N GLN A 107 -6.33 -16.67 1.69
CA GLN A 107 -6.38 -17.63 0.57
C GLN A 107 -6.28 -19.10 1.02
N HIS A 108 -5.84 -19.37 2.26
CA HIS A 108 -5.62 -20.72 2.80
C HIS A 108 -6.69 -21.21 3.80
N ILE A 109 -7.88 -20.61 3.80
CA ILE A 109 -9.08 -21.22 4.41
C ILE A 109 -9.55 -22.38 3.50
N GLY A 110 -8.68 -23.38 3.31
CA GLY A 110 -8.86 -24.43 2.32
C GLY A 110 -7.59 -25.15 1.86
N ASN A 111 -6.46 -25.13 2.60
CA ASN A 111 -5.54 -26.29 2.61
C ASN A 111 -4.39 -26.12 3.61
N VAL A 112 -4.02 -27.29 4.15
CA VAL A 112 -2.98 -27.64 5.12
C VAL A 112 -1.72 -26.76 5.11
N LYS A 113 -1.26 -26.42 6.33
CA LYS A 113 0.01 -25.72 6.64
C LYS A 113 1.19 -26.32 5.86
N PRO A 114 2.09 -25.50 5.28
CA PRO A 114 3.45 -25.94 5.01
C PRO A 114 4.20 -25.93 6.34
N SER A 115 4.49 -27.13 6.84
CA SER A 115 5.49 -27.35 7.88
C SER A 115 6.84 -26.87 7.38
N LEU A 116 7.44 -25.87 8.03
CA LEU A 116 8.86 -25.56 7.92
C LEU A 116 9.33 -24.99 9.27
N LEU A 117 9.61 -25.88 10.21
CA LEU A 117 10.97 -26.24 10.66
C LEU A 117 10.92 -27.68 11.21
#